data_AF-A0A935BZ67-F1
#
_entry.id   AF-A0A935BZ67-F1
#
_cell.length_a   1.000
_cell.length_b   1.000
_cell.length_c   1.000
_cell.angle_alpha   90.00
_cell.angle_beta   90.00
_cell.angle_gamma   90.00
#
_symmetry.space_group_name_H-M   'P 1'
#
loop_
_entity.id
_entity.type
_entity.pdbx_description
1 polymer ?
#
loop_
_entity_poly.entity_id
_entity_poly.type
_entity_poly.pdbx_seq_one_letter_code
_entity_poly.pdbx_strand_id
1 'polypeptide(L)' 'MNFPGLCKLTLTEQAICQAIEGTLNAARKDGEDYVRVTEIKREGYGYGDFVLTITTDVPQADVVTLATDEVSKEAA' A
#
# COMPACT_ATOMS: atom_id res chain seq x y z
N MET A 1 -0.40 -21.08 19.07
CA MET A 1 -0.17 -19.90 19.93
C MET A 1 -1.41 -19.73 20.77
N ASN A 2 -1.35 -19.94 22.09
CA ASN A 2 -2.52 -19.81 22.98
C ASN A 2 -2.48 -18.41 23.61
N PHE A 3 -3.54 -17.62 23.41
CA PHE A 3 -3.70 -16.31 24.04
C PHE A 3 -4.78 -16.38 25.12
N PRO A 4 -4.46 -16.85 26.35
CA PRO A 4 -5.42 -16.81 27.44
C PRO A 4 -5.61 -15.36 27.90
N GLY A 5 -6.80 -14.80 27.64
CA GLY A 5 -7.20 -13.48 28.13
C GLY A 5 -7.10 -12.34 27.10
N LEU A 6 -7.25 -11.10 27.57
CA LEU A 6 -7.28 -9.90 26.74
C LEU A 6 -5.85 -9.45 26.43
N CYS A 7 -5.38 -9.72 25.22
CA CYS A 7 -4.06 -9.31 24.76
C CYS A 7 -4.15 -8.00 23.97
N LYS A 8 -3.25 -7.06 24.26
CA LYS A 8 -3.11 -5.82 23.48
C LYS A 8 -2.08 -6.04 22.38
N LEU A 9 -2.47 -5.77 21.15
CA LEU A 9 -1.58 -5.75 19.99
C LEU A 9 -1.54 -4.33 19.44
N THR A 10 -0.35 -3.79 19.28
CA THR A 10 -0.13 -2.51 18.61
C THR A 10 0.48 -2.80 17.24
N LEU A 11 -0.18 -2.34 16.19
CA LEU A 11 0.26 -2.49 14.81
C LEU A 11 0.71 -1.14 14.26
N THR A 12 1.72 -1.15 13.40
CA THR A 12 2.06 -0.01 12.55
C THR A 12 0.95 0.22 11.52
N GLU A 13 0.78 1.46 11.05
CA GLU A 13 -0.19 1.79 9.99
C GLU A 13 -0.03 0.88 8.76
N GLN A 14 1.20 0.65 8.30
CA GLN A 14 1.49 -0.24 7.17
C GLN A 14 0.96 -1.67 7.38
N ALA A 15 1.14 -2.22 8.58
CA ALA A 15 0.64 -3.56 8.92
C ALA A 15 -0.89 -3.62 8.94
N ILE A 16 -1.55 -2.53 9.36
CA ILE A 16 -3.01 -2.41 9.30
C ILE A 16 -3.45 -2.35 7.83
N CYS A 17 -2.83 -1.51 7.00
CA CYS A 17 -3.12 -1.44 5.56
C CYS A 17 -2.99 -2.81 4.90
N GLN A 18 -1.90 -3.53 5.13
CA GLN A 18 -1.66 -4.86 4.56
C GLN A 18 -2.70 -5.89 5.02
N ALA A 19 -3.09 -5.88 6.29
CA ALA A 19 -4.12 -6.79 6.79
C ALA A 19 -5.48 -6.54 6.12
N ILE A 20 -5.81 -5.27 5.89
CA ILE A 20 -7.06 -4.86 5.24
C ILE A 20 -7.01 -5.17 3.75
N GLU A 21 -5.93 -4.82 3.05
CA GLU A 21 -5.71 -5.21 1.65
C GLU A 21 -5.84 -6.73 1.46
N GLY A 22 -5.20 -7.51 2.34
CA GLY A 22 -5.29 -8.97 2.31
C GLY A 22 -6.73 -9.46 2.48
N THR A 23 -7.52 -8.80 3.33
CA THR A 23 -8.94 -9.14 3.54
C THR A 23 -9.80 -8.78 2.33
N LEU A 24 -9.63 -7.56 1.78
CA LEU A 24 -10.39 -7.09 0.62
C LEU A 24 -10.13 -7.93 -0.62
N ASN A 25 -8.89 -8.40 -0.80
CA ASN A 25 -8.49 -9.22 -1.93
C ASN A 25 -8.59 -10.73 -1.67
N ALA A 26 -9.08 -11.17 -0.51
CA ALA A 26 -9.08 -12.59 -0.14
C ALA A 26 -9.89 -13.48 -1.10
N ALA A 27 -10.95 -12.93 -1.69
CA ALA A 27 -11.81 -13.61 -2.66
C ALA A 27 -11.52 -13.23 -4.12
N ARG A 28 -10.46 -12.44 -4.36
CA ARG A 28 -10.12 -11.94 -5.68
C ARG A 28 -9.72 -13.10 -6.60
N LYS A 29 -10.25 -13.10 -7.82
CA LYS A 29 -9.90 -14.07 -8.86
C LYS A 29 -8.76 -13.56 -9.74
N ASP A 30 -8.11 -14.47 -10.45
CA ASP A 30 -7.10 -14.12 -11.43
C ASP A 30 -7.72 -13.25 -12.55
N GLY A 31 -7.10 -12.10 -12.80
CA GLY A 31 -7.56 -11.11 -13.77
C GLY A 31 -8.45 -10.00 -13.19
N GLU A 32 -8.87 -10.08 -11.93
CA GLU A 32 -9.55 -8.97 -11.24
C GLU A 32 -8.53 -7.95 -10.70
N ASP A 33 -8.93 -6.69 -10.67
CA ASP A 33 -8.08 -5.61 -10.17
C ASP A 33 -7.72 -5.81 -8.69
N TYR A 34 -6.48 -5.47 -8.33
CA TYR A 34 -6.00 -5.58 -6.96
C TYR A 34 -6.32 -4.30 -6.19
N VAL A 35 -7.07 -4.42 -5.10
CA VAL A 35 -7.42 -3.28 -4.24
C VAL A 35 -6.25 -2.97 -3.32
N ARG A 36 -5.75 -1.74 -3.37
CA ARG A 36 -4.71 -1.19 -2.51
C ARG A 36 -5.32 -0.21 -1.51
N VAL A 37 -4.84 -0.22 -0.28
CA VAL A 37 -5.19 0.74 0.77
C VAL A 37 -4.09 1.78 0.83
N THR A 38 -4.41 3.04 0.53
CA THR A 38 -3.43 4.13 0.44
C THR A 38 -3.36 4.96 1.72
N GLU A 39 -4.43 4.98 2.52
CA GLU A 39 -4.52 5.76 3.75
C GLU A 39 -5.53 5.15 4.71
N ILE A 40 -5.23 5.20 6.01
CA ILE A 40 -6.18 4.92 7.08
C ILE A 40 -6.21 6.13 8.02
N LYS A 41 -7.35 6.81 8.07
CA LYS A 41 -7.56 7.92 8.99
C LYS A 41 -8.72 7.63 9.91
N ARG A 42 -8.74 8.32 11.04
CA ARG A 42 -9.88 8.31 11.96
C ARG A 42 -10.67 9.59 11.74
N GLU A 43 -11.95 9.46 11.43
CA GLU A 43 -12.81 10.64 11.38
C GLU A 43 -13.12 11.10 12.80
N GLY A 44 -13.01 12.41 13.04
CA GLY A 44 -13.30 13.03 14.33
C GLY A 44 -12.24 12.80 15.43
N TYR A 45 -12.23 13.73 16.39
CA TYR A 45 -11.31 13.67 17.53
C TYR A 45 -11.72 12.54 18.50
N GLY A 46 -11.07 11.38 18.36
CA GLY A 46 -10.95 10.37 19.41
C GLY A 46 -11.93 9.19 19.36
N TYR A 47 -13.10 9.31 18.72
CA TYR A 47 -14.14 8.27 18.75
C TYR A 47 -14.85 7.96 17.43
N GLY A 48 -14.50 8.58 16.30
CA GLY A 48 -15.17 8.25 15.04
C GLY A 48 -14.58 7.02 14.36
N ASP A 49 -15.26 6.66 13.28
CA ASP A 49 -14.97 5.50 12.46
C ASP A 49 -13.62 5.62 11.76
N PHE A 50 -13.05 4.46 11.43
CA PHE A 50 -11.92 4.41 10.53
C PHE A 50 -12.42 4.61 9.10
N VAL A 51 -11.83 5.58 8.42
CA VAL A 51 -12.05 5.84 7.00
C VAL A 51 -10.81 5.43 6.24
N LEU A 52 -11.04 4.65 5.19
CA LEU A 52 -10.00 4.11 4.35
C LEU A 52 -10.08 4.73 2.96
N THR A 53 -8.93 5.12 2.46
CA THR A 53 -8.77 5.48 1.04
C THR A 53 -8.22 4.26 0.32
N ILE A 54 -8.87 3.84 -0.76
CA ILE A 54 -8.46 2.70 -1.57
C ILE A 54 -8.31 3.07 -3.04
N THR A 55 -7.47 2.33 -3.76
CA THR A 55 -7.34 2.43 -5.22
C THR A 55 -7.13 1.05 -5.84
N THR A 56 -7.52 0.88 -7.09
CA THR A 56 -7.13 -0.25 -7.94
C THR A 56 -6.00 0.11 -8.90
N ASP A 57 -5.59 1.38 -8.92
CA ASP A 57 -4.51 1.85 -9.79
C ASP A 57 -3.20 1.19 -9.37
N VAL A 58 -2.45 0.73 -10.37
CA VAL A 58 -1.06 0.34 -10.15
C VAL A 58 -0.29 1.64 -9.90
N PRO A 59 0.36 1.84 -8.74
CA PRO A 59 1.28 2.96 -8.60
C PRO A 59 2.35 2.79 -9.68
N GLN A 60 2.30 3.64 -10.70
CA GLN A 60 3.37 3.73 -11.67
C GLN A 60 4.60 4.16 -10.86
N ALA A 61 5.58 3.27 -10.76
CA ALA A 61 6.91 3.72 -10.42
C ALA A 61 7.28 4.75 -11.49
N ASP A 62 7.56 5.99 -11.08
CA ASP A 62 8.11 6.99 -11.97
C ASP A 62 9.34 6.37 -12.65
N VAL A 63 9.19 6.03 -13.94
CA VAL A 63 10.29 5.52 -14.73
C VAL A 63 11.22 6.71 -14.94
N VAL A 64 12.21 6.86 -14.07
CA VAL A 64 13.32 7.76 -14.31
C VAL A 64 14.10 7.19 -15.49
N THR A 65 13.78 7.66 -16.70
CA THR A 65 14.62 7.46 -17.88
C THR A 65 15.92 8.22 -17.64
N LEU A 66 16.94 7.51 -17.15
CA LEU A 66 18.32 7.97 -17.22
C LEU A 66 18.69 8.01 -18.71
N ALA A 67 18.60 9.20 -19.32
CA ALA A 67 19.15 9.43 -20.63
C ALA A 67 20.67 9.22 -20.57
N THR A 68 21.14 8.04 -20.99
CA THR A 68 22.53 7.84 -21.36
C THR A 68 22.72 8.40 -22.76
N ASP A 69 23.01 9.69 -22.85
CA ASP A 69 23.59 10.25 -24.08
C ASP A 69 25.10 9.96 -24.11
N GLU A 70 25.50 9.34 -25.20
CA GLU A 70 26.77 8.69 -25.44
C GLU A 70 27.93 9.69 -25.55
N VAL A 71 29.08 9.34 -24.98
CA VAL A 71 30.35 10.06 -25.19
C VAL A 71 30.79 9.82 -26.64
N SER A 72 30.43 10.75 -27.53
CA SER A 72 31.01 10.82 -28.86
C SER A 72 32.43 11.38 -28.76
N LYS A 73 33.40 10.52 -29.04
CA LYS A 73 34.79 10.91 -29.35
C LYS A 73 34.79 11.84 -30.54
N GLU A 74 35.19 13.09 -30.34
CA GLU A 74 35.60 13.96 -31.46
C GLU A 74 37.12 13.96 -31.56
N ALA A 75 37.57 13.59 -32.75
CA ALA A 75 38.96 13.54 -33.15
C ALA A 75 39.54 14.95 -33.31
N ALA A 76 40.77 15.13 -32.84
CA ALA A 76 41.71 16.14 -33.33
C ALA A 76 43.13 15.60 -33.16
#